data_AF-A0A2R6A753-F1
#
_entry.id   AF-A0A2R6A753-F1
#
_cell.length_a   1.000
_cell.length_b   1.000
_cell.length_c   1.000
_cell.angle_alpha   90.00
_cell.angle_beta   90.00
_cell.angle_gamma   90.00
#
_symmetry.space_group_name_H-M   'P 1'
#
loop_
_entity.id
_entity.type
_entity.pdbx_description
1 polymer ?
#
loop_
_entity_poly.entity_id
_entity_poly.type
_entity_poly.pdbx_seq_one_letter_code
_entity_poly.pdbx_strand_id
1 'polypeptide(L)' 'MVEVETQTEKTRKPKKAVGVDLGIARLATLSDGRFLENPKPLERSLDRVRVLQSVK' A
#
# COMPACT_ATOMS: atom_id res chain seq x y z
N MET A 1 33.89 4.19 17.23
CA MET A 1 32.43 4.40 17.34
C MET A 1 32.12 5.66 16.56
N VAL A 2 31.37 5.55 15.46
CA VAL A 2 30.91 6.72 14.70
C VAL A 2 29.53 7.04 15.22
N GLU A 3 29.41 8.13 15.97
CA GLU A 3 28.13 8.64 16.43
C GLU A 3 27.42 9.28 15.23
N VAL A 4 26.39 8.61 14.73
CA VAL A 4 25.53 9.14 13.67
C VAL A 4 24.54 10.07 14.34
N GLU A 5 24.81 11.37 14.29
CA GLU A 5 23.87 12.40 14.71
C GLU A 5 22.65 12.38 13.76
N THR A 6 21.58 11.70 14.18
CA THR A 6 20.30 11.77 13.47
C THR A 6 19.71 13.16 13.71
N GLN A 7 19.88 14.07 12.75
CA GLN A 7 19.07 15.29 12.69
C GLN A 7 17.60 14.88 12.63
N THR A 8 16.90 15.06 13.75
CA THR A 8 15.44 14.92 13.77
C THR A 8 14.89 16.12 13.02
N GLU A 9 14.62 15.94 11.73
CA GLU A 9 13.80 16.90 10.99
C GLU A 9 12.52 17.12 11.80
N LYS A 10 12.26 18.38 12.17
CA LYS A 10 11.00 18.76 12.80
C LYS A 10 9.89 18.41 11.82
N THR A 11 9.16 17.33 12.09
CA THR A 11 8.03 16.89 11.29
C THR A 11 7.02 18.03 11.24
N ARG A 12 6.90 18.65 10.07
CA ARG A 12 5.90 19.70 9.84
C ARG A 12 4.53 19.10 10.14
N LYS A 13 3.71 19.83 10.91
CA LYS A 13 2.34 19.39 11.18
C LYS A 13 1.64 19.07 9.86
N PRO A 14 0.94 17.93 9.76
CA PRO A 14 0.27 17.56 8.53
C PRO A 14 -0.74 18.65 8.17
N LYS A 15 -0.72 19.09 6.90
CA LYS A 15 -1.65 20.11 6.41
C LYS A 15 -3.12 19.65 6.49
N LYS A 16 -3.33 18.33 6.44
CA LYS A 16 -4.63 17.68 6.55
C LYS A 16 -4.44 16.33 7.24
N ALA A 17 -5.31 16.02 8.19
CA ALA A 17 -5.40 14.70 8.82
C ALA A 17 -6.67 14.00 8.32
N VAL A 18 -6.57 12.70 8.06
CA VAL A 18 -7.69 11.85 7.63
C VAL A 18 -7.59 10.50 8.33
N GLY A 19 -8.73 9.90 8.65
CA GLY A 19 -8.81 8.52 9.13
C GLY A 19 -8.58 7.56 7.97
N VAL A 20 -7.94 6.43 8.26
CA VAL A 20 -7.65 5.37 7.28
C VAL A 20 -8.24 4.07 7.80
N ASP A 21 -9.09 3.44 7.00
CA ASP A 21 -9.60 2.10 7.24
C ASP A 21 -9.02 1.13 6.20
N LEU A 22 -8.53 -0.03 6.62
CA LEU A 22 -7.90 -1.02 5.75
C LEU A 22 -8.85 -2.20 5.53
N GLY A 23 -8.89 -2.72 4.31
CA GLY A 23 -9.82 -3.79 3.95
C GLY A 23 -9.27 -4.83 2.99
N ILE A 24 -10.06 -5.89 2.78
CA ILE A 24 -9.74 -6.96 1.83
C ILE A 24 -10.20 -6.58 0.41
N ALA A 25 -11.38 -5.99 0.29
CA ALA A 25 -11.90 -5.56 -1.02
C ALA A 25 -11.16 -4.33 -1.56
N ARG A 26 -10.81 -3.39 -0.68
CA ARG A 26 -10.06 -2.16 -0.98
C ARG A 26 -8.89 -2.07 -0.03
N LEU A 27 -7.71 -1.67 -0.53
CA LEU A 27 -6.52 -1.56 0.30
C LEU A 27 -6.72 -0.55 1.43
N ALA A 28 -7.24 0.63 1.10
CA ALA A 28 -7.52 1.67 2.08
C ALA A 28 -8.72 2.52 1.67
N THR A 29 -9.58 2.85 2.64
CA THR A 29 -10.61 3.89 2.51
C THR A 29 -10.23 5.05 3.41
N LEU A 30 -10.22 6.25 2.85
CA LEU A 30 -9.91 7.49 3.56
C LEU A 30 -11.22 8.13 4.01
N SER A 31 -11.20 8.76 5.18
CA SER A 31 -12.38 9.49 5.71
C SER A 31 -12.80 10.68 4.84
N ASP A 32 -12.01 11.06 3.83
CA ASP A 32 -12.37 12.06 2.81
C ASP A 32 -13.03 11.45 1.56
N GLY A 33 -13.44 10.18 1.62
CA GLY A 33 -14.22 9.48 0.59
C GLY A 33 -13.38 8.84 -0.51
N ARG A 34 -12.07 9.10 -0.57
CA ARG A 34 -11.16 8.46 -1.51
C ARG A 34 -10.83 7.03 -1.08
N PHE A 35 -10.49 6.18 -2.04
CA PHE A 35 -10.01 4.83 -1.76
C PHE A 35 -8.80 4.47 -2.62
N LEU A 36 -7.97 3.58 -2.09
CA LEU A 36 -6.94 2.86 -2.84
C LEU A 36 -7.44 1.44 -3.11
N GLU A 37 -7.36 1.05 -4.37
CA GLU A 37 -7.69 -0.31 -4.81
C GLU A 37 -6.74 -1.35 -4.23
N ASN A 38 -7.25 -2.55 -3.97
CA ASN A 38 -6.42 -3.65 -3.49
C ASN A 38 -5.64 -4.27 -4.66
N PRO A 39 -4.30 -4.19 -4.70
CA PRO A 39 -3.54 -5.00 -5.64
C PRO A 39 -3.86 -6.46 -5.33
N LYS A 40 -4.27 -7.23 -6.33
CA LYS A 40 -4.60 -8.65 -6.18
C LYS A 40 -3.43 -9.53 -6.64
N PRO A 41 -2.32 -9.62 -5.87
CA PRO A 41 -1.10 -10.29 -6.34
C PRO A 41 -1.32 -11.79 -6.55
N LEU A 42 -2.17 -12.42 -5.75
CA LEU A 42 -2.49 -13.83 -5.86
C LEU A 42 -3.23 -14.12 -7.17
N GLU A 43 -4.31 -13.38 -7.46
CA GLU A 43 -5.08 -13.50 -8.70
C GLU A 43 -4.16 -13.35 -9.93
N ARG A 44 -3.31 -12.31 -9.93
CA ARG A 44 -2.32 -12.10 -10.99
C ARG A 44 -1.33 -13.26 -11.14
N SER A 45 -0.88 -13.85 -10.03
CA SER A 45 0.05 -14.97 -10.07
C SER A 45 -0.62 -16.24 -10.61
N LEU A 46 -1.86 -16.51 -10.18
CA LEU A 46 -2.65 -17.63 -10.67
C LEU A 46 -2.97 -17.51 -12.16
N ASP A 47 -3.30 -16.31 -12.64
CA ASP A 47 -3.53 -16.05 -14.06
C ASP A 47 -2.28 -16.37 -14.90
N ARG A 48 -1.10 -15.95 -14.43
CA ARG A 48 0.17 -16.28 -15.10
C ARG A 48 0.43 -17.78 -15.14
N VAL A 49 0.23 -18.48 -14.02
CA VAL A 49 0.41 -19.94 -13.97
C VAL A 49 -0.55 -20.63 -14.93
N ARG A 50 -1.82 -20.22 -14.97
CA ARG A 50 -2.82 -20.76 -15.89
C ARG A 50 -2.39 -20.60 -17.35
N VAL A 51 -1.92 -19.41 -17.74
CA VAL A 51 -1.41 -19.16 -19.10
C VAL A 51 -0.24 -20.09 -19.41
N LEU A 52 0.75 -20.19 -18.52
CA LEU A 52 1.92 -21.05 -18.72
C LEU A 52 1.59 -22.54 -18.80
N GLN A 53 0.55 -22.98 -18.09
CA GLN A 53 0.08 -24.37 -18.17
C GLN A 53 -0.75 -24.65 -19.42
N SER A 54 -1.37 -23.62 -20.03
CA SER A 54 -2.20 -23.77 -21.24
C SER A 54 -1.41 -23.86 -22.55
N VAL A 55 -0.15 -23.45 -22.55
CA VAL A 55 0.77 -23.53 -23.71
C VAL A 55 1.62 -24.81 -23.70
N LYS A 56 1.22 -25.82 -22.92
CA LYS A 56 1.92 -27.10 -22.77
C LYS A 56 1.22 -28.23 -23.52
#